data_AF-A0A8J5TT26-F1
#
_entry.id   AF-A0A8J5TT26-F1
#
_cell.length_a   1.000
_cell.length_b   1.000
_cell.length_c   1.000
_cell.angle_alpha   90.00
_cell.angle_beta   90.00
_cell.angle_gamma   90.00
#
_symmetry.space_group_name_H-M   'P 1'
#
loop_
_entity.id
_entity.type
_entity.pdbx_description
1 polymer ?
#
loop_
_entity_poly.entity_id
_entity_poly.type
_entity_poly.pdbx_seq_one_letter_code
_entity_poly.pdbx_strand_id
1 'polypeptide(L)'
;MESEESQGEVNVLSLLSEAANWTDQERLQKLPETLQIVNNFLEMTPPAKKRVQVTRFVFGSFLPHLPVDKTAFCLFNVALPCLKSAFDDFLQVCGGEAEKNMDRTIELLQKCSLVTECCELAVQFLLQAEGVAVENNVNINTFCFTSFLLPILVYCVPVCGDIYGSHLEHVKESLSALFHHAVDLSTQFTTLLSKLTFNSFCDDDLEVLLQVCEQLCVTATSLSQLSEIRCCVVVWRAYTSLVQHHHGELVTRIDISVPLTPLVKEIKDGLDLIASIPVKNVTMVRFISPHIRVQYTSPIVSKIFY
;
A
#
# COMPACT_ATOMS: atom_id res chain seq x y z
N MET A 1 3.84 36.40 -10.05
CA MET A 1 3.41 34.99 -10.00
C MET A 1 3.95 34.29 -8.75
N GLU A 2 5.21 34.48 -8.34
CA GLU A 2 5.75 33.90 -7.09
C GLU A 2 5.09 34.39 -5.78
N SER A 3 4.39 35.53 -5.79
CA SER A 3 3.83 36.17 -4.59
C SER A 3 2.47 35.62 -4.13
N GLU A 4 1.68 35.04 -5.04
CA GLU A 4 0.36 34.46 -4.70
C GLU A 4 0.48 32.99 -4.26
N GLU A 5 1.41 32.23 -4.87
CA GLU A 5 1.76 30.88 -4.43
C GLU A 5 2.28 30.88 -2.98
N SER A 6 3.19 31.78 -2.62
CA SER A 6 3.71 31.84 -1.25
C SER A 6 2.65 32.21 -0.21
N GLN A 7 1.62 32.99 -0.58
CA GLN A 7 0.54 33.39 0.33
C GLN A 7 -0.46 32.25 0.56
N GLY A 8 -0.84 31.49 -0.48
CA GLY A 8 -1.69 30.31 -0.34
C GLY A 8 -1.01 29.20 0.47
N GLU A 9 0.29 28.98 0.23
CA GLU A 9 1.07 27.96 0.93
C GLU A 9 1.27 28.24 2.43
N VAL A 10 1.63 29.48 2.81
CA VAL A 10 1.83 29.86 4.21
C VAL A 10 0.52 29.76 4.99
N ASN A 11 -0.61 30.03 4.34
CA ASN A 11 -1.93 30.00 4.95
C ASN A 11 -2.39 28.58 5.35
N VAL A 12 -2.14 27.57 4.49
CA VAL A 12 -2.56 26.19 4.80
C VAL A 12 -1.76 25.61 5.96
N LEU A 13 -0.44 25.75 5.98
CA LEU A 13 0.38 25.20 7.07
C LEU A 13 0.12 25.91 8.40
N SER A 14 -0.14 27.22 8.39
CA SER A 14 -0.56 27.94 9.60
C SER A 14 -1.93 27.46 10.09
N LEU A 15 -2.88 27.24 9.18
CA LEU A 15 -4.21 26.74 9.51
C LEU A 15 -4.14 25.34 10.14
N LEU A 16 -3.34 24.42 9.58
CA LEU A 16 -3.19 23.09 10.14
C LEU A 16 -2.47 23.11 11.50
N SER A 17 -1.50 24.02 11.68
CA SER A 17 -0.86 24.23 12.98
C SER A 17 -1.84 24.76 14.03
N GLU A 18 -2.79 25.62 13.64
CA GLU A 18 -3.87 26.06 14.52
C GLU A 18 -4.82 24.89 14.83
N ALA A 19 -5.19 24.12 13.79
CA ALA A 19 -6.11 23.00 13.88
C ALA A 19 -5.63 21.87 14.79
N ALA A 20 -4.31 21.72 14.95
CA ALA A 20 -3.72 20.78 15.91
C ALA A 20 -4.18 21.04 17.35
N ASN A 21 -4.55 22.28 17.67
CA ASN A 21 -5.01 22.69 19.01
C ASN A 21 -6.52 22.82 19.12
N TRP A 22 -7.27 22.58 18.05
CA TRP A 22 -8.74 22.63 18.09
C TRP A 22 -9.30 21.45 18.87
N THR A 23 -10.37 21.73 19.62
CA THR A 23 -11.26 20.72 20.20
C THR A 23 -12.03 19.98 19.10
N ASP A 24 -12.58 18.81 19.41
CA ASP A 24 -13.37 18.03 18.44
C ASP A 24 -14.58 18.83 17.91
N GLN A 25 -15.18 19.67 18.76
CA GLN A 25 -16.28 20.56 18.36
C GLN A 25 -15.83 21.63 17.37
N GLU A 26 -14.68 22.26 17.61
CA GLU A 26 -14.10 23.25 16.69
C GLU A 26 -13.70 22.61 15.37
N ARG A 27 -13.13 21.39 15.39
CA ARG A 27 -12.83 20.64 14.18
C ARG A 27 -14.07 20.43 13.35
N LEU A 28 -15.16 19.94 13.93
CA LEU A 28 -16.42 19.72 13.22
C LEU A 28 -17.00 21.01 12.62
N GLN A 29 -16.93 22.13 13.35
CA GLN A 29 -17.45 23.42 12.87
C GLN A 29 -16.62 24.01 11.72
N LYS A 30 -15.29 23.94 11.81
CA LYS A 30 -14.35 24.51 10.83
C LYS A 30 -13.98 23.51 9.71
N LEU A 31 -14.48 22.28 9.77
CA LEU A 31 -14.16 21.19 8.84
C LEU A 31 -14.42 21.56 7.37
N PRO A 32 -15.59 22.13 7.00
CA PRO A 32 -15.88 22.39 5.58
C PRO A 32 -14.91 23.39 4.95
N GLU A 33 -14.64 24.50 5.66
CA GLU A 33 -13.70 25.53 5.21
C GLU A 33 -12.27 24.98 5.15
N THR A 34 -11.86 24.22 6.16
CA THR A 34 -10.51 23.63 6.21
C THR A 34 -10.30 22.62 5.08
N LEU A 35 -11.27 21.74 4.82
CA LEU A 35 -11.19 20.79 3.71
C LEU A 35 -11.14 21.48 2.35
N GLN A 36 -11.89 22.59 2.17
CA GLN A 36 -11.81 23.36 0.94
C GLN A 36 -10.43 23.97 0.72
N ILE A 37 -9.83 24.56 1.77
CA ILE A 37 -8.49 25.14 1.72
C ILE A 37 -7.44 24.05 1.42
N VAL A 38 -7.56 22.89 2.06
CA VAL A 38 -6.68 21.73 1.83
C VAL A 38 -6.81 21.22 0.40
N ASN A 39 -8.04 21.04 -0.11
CA ASN A 39 -8.25 20.55 -1.47
C ASN A 39 -7.66 21.50 -2.49
N ASN A 40 -7.93 22.80 -2.37
CA ASN A 40 -7.33 23.82 -3.24
C ASN A 40 -5.80 23.77 -3.20
N PHE A 41 -5.21 23.62 -2.00
CA PHE A 41 -3.76 23.51 -1.86
C PHE A 41 -3.20 22.26 -2.53
N LEU A 42 -3.85 21.10 -2.38
CA LEU A 42 -3.40 19.85 -3.00
C LEU A 42 -3.55 19.88 -4.53
N GLU A 43 -4.62 20.49 -5.04
CA GLU A 43 -4.86 20.70 -6.48
C GLU A 43 -3.80 21.60 -7.13
N MET A 44 -3.19 22.52 -6.38
CA MET A 44 -2.06 23.34 -6.87
C MET A 44 -0.74 22.57 -7.01
N THR A 45 -0.72 21.26 -6.76
CA THR A 45 0.46 20.39 -6.90
C THR A 45 1.71 20.87 -6.14
N PRO A 46 1.62 21.11 -4.82
CA PRO A 46 2.73 21.63 -4.04
C PRO A 46 3.88 20.61 -3.94
N PRO A 47 5.06 21.00 -3.43
CA PRO A 47 6.19 20.09 -3.28
C PRO A 47 5.80 18.79 -2.54
N ALA A 48 6.31 17.65 -3.02
CA ALA A 48 5.95 16.31 -2.54
C ALA A 48 5.94 16.18 -1.00
N LYS A 49 6.96 16.73 -0.33
CA LYS A 49 7.05 16.74 1.14
C LYS A 49 5.83 17.41 1.80
N LYS A 50 5.38 18.54 1.26
CA LYS A 50 4.23 19.28 1.80
C LYS A 50 2.92 18.52 1.52
N ARG A 51 2.77 17.93 0.32
CA ARG A 51 1.59 17.08 -0.02
C ARG A 51 1.38 15.98 1.02
N VAL A 52 2.45 15.27 1.37
CA VAL A 52 2.40 14.19 2.38
C VAL A 52 2.08 14.73 3.77
N GLN A 53 2.71 15.82 4.19
CA GLN A 53 2.45 16.41 5.51
C GLN A 53 1.00 16.87 5.69
N VAL A 54 0.46 17.59 4.70
CA VAL A 54 -0.93 18.05 4.71
C VAL A 54 -1.88 16.86 4.70
N THR A 55 -1.66 15.89 3.81
CA THR A 55 -2.52 14.70 3.74
C THR A 55 -2.51 13.90 5.03
N ARG A 56 -1.33 13.67 5.61
CA ARG A 56 -1.18 12.96 6.89
C ARG A 56 -1.95 13.65 8.01
N PHE A 57 -1.82 14.97 8.10
CA PHE A 57 -2.54 15.75 9.10
C PHE A 57 -4.05 15.61 8.90
N VAL A 58 -4.53 15.72 7.67
CA VAL A 58 -5.96 15.68 7.37
C VAL A 58 -6.54 14.28 7.63
N PHE A 59 -5.83 13.23 7.24
CA PHE A 59 -6.23 11.85 7.53
C PHE A 59 -6.15 11.51 9.01
N GLY A 60 -5.19 12.07 9.76
CA GLY A 60 -5.05 11.80 11.18
C GLY A 60 -6.01 12.61 12.07
N SER A 61 -6.32 13.84 11.68
CA SER A 61 -7.03 14.81 12.55
C SER A 61 -8.44 15.14 12.10
N PHE A 62 -8.76 15.05 10.81
CA PHE A 62 -10.08 15.43 10.29
C PHE A 62 -10.89 14.24 9.79
N LEU A 63 -10.25 13.29 9.10
CA LEU A 63 -10.91 12.12 8.56
C LEU A 63 -11.70 11.31 9.60
N PRO A 64 -11.23 11.07 10.84
CA PRO A 64 -12.00 10.34 11.85
C PRO A 64 -13.32 11.00 12.26
N HIS A 65 -13.49 12.29 11.95
CA HIS A 65 -14.70 13.05 12.25
C HIS A 65 -15.65 13.16 11.06
N LEU A 66 -15.25 12.65 9.89
CA LEU A 66 -16.10 12.65 8.70
C LEU A 66 -17.03 11.44 8.68
N PRO A 67 -18.28 11.58 8.22
CA PRO A 67 -19.06 10.43 7.79
C PRO A 67 -18.40 9.74 6.59
N VAL A 68 -18.59 8.42 6.46
CA VAL A 68 -18.17 7.66 5.27
C VAL A 68 -19.15 7.93 4.14
N ASP A 69 -19.03 9.13 3.55
CA ASP A 69 -19.89 9.64 2.50
C ASP A 69 -19.10 10.41 1.44
N LYS A 70 -19.83 11.08 0.53
CA LYS A 70 -19.27 11.87 -0.56
C LYS A 70 -18.18 12.85 -0.12
N THR A 71 -18.26 13.42 1.09
CA THR A 71 -17.27 14.37 1.61
C THR A 71 -15.92 13.69 1.81
N ALA A 72 -15.90 12.52 2.47
CA ALA A 72 -14.69 11.72 2.64
C ALA A 72 -14.15 11.24 1.29
N PHE A 73 -15.03 10.81 0.38
CA PHE A 73 -14.61 10.37 -0.96
C PHE A 73 -14.03 11.51 -1.81
N CYS A 74 -14.57 12.73 -1.74
CA CYS A 74 -13.97 13.90 -2.39
C CYS A 74 -12.55 14.17 -1.88
N LEU A 75 -12.33 14.07 -0.57
CA LEU A 75 -11.01 14.20 0.02
C LEU A 75 -10.06 13.12 -0.50
N PHE A 76 -10.49 11.86 -0.55
CA PHE A 76 -9.69 10.77 -1.11
C PHE A 76 -9.34 10.98 -2.58
N ASN A 77 -10.28 11.45 -3.39
CA ASN A 77 -10.06 11.70 -4.82
C ASN A 77 -8.97 12.75 -5.09
N VAL A 78 -8.73 13.69 -4.16
CA VAL A 78 -7.67 14.70 -4.28
C VAL A 78 -6.38 14.23 -3.61
N ALA A 79 -6.49 13.73 -2.37
CA ALA A 79 -5.34 13.41 -1.53
C ALA A 79 -4.57 12.19 -2.04
N LEU A 80 -5.28 11.16 -2.51
CA LEU A 80 -4.65 9.93 -2.96
C LEU A 80 -3.75 10.20 -4.18
N PRO A 81 -4.21 10.70 -5.35
CA PRO A 81 -3.32 10.97 -6.48
C PRO A 81 -2.07 11.80 -6.12
N CYS A 82 -2.22 12.77 -5.20
CA CYS A 82 -1.11 13.56 -4.67
C CYS A 82 -0.06 12.74 -3.91
N LEU A 83 -0.51 11.81 -3.07
CA LEU A 83 0.37 10.86 -2.36
C LEU A 83 1.09 9.94 -3.34
N LYS A 84 0.44 9.49 -4.42
CA LYS A 84 1.06 8.62 -5.43
C LYS A 84 2.20 9.33 -6.10
N SER A 85 1.93 10.51 -6.65
CA SER A 85 2.97 11.32 -7.28
C SER A 85 4.11 11.61 -6.31
N ALA A 86 3.82 11.94 -5.04
CA ALA A 86 4.88 12.17 -4.05
C ALA A 86 5.72 10.91 -3.77
N PHE A 87 5.10 9.74 -3.71
CA PHE A 87 5.78 8.47 -3.49
C PHE A 87 6.67 8.08 -4.66
N ASP A 88 6.15 8.20 -5.89
CA ASP A 88 6.91 7.97 -7.12
C ASP A 88 8.12 8.91 -7.19
N ASP A 89 7.94 10.20 -6.87
CA ASP A 89 9.01 11.19 -6.80
C ASP A 89 10.10 10.75 -5.79
N PHE A 90 9.72 10.27 -4.60
CA PHE A 90 10.68 9.85 -3.59
C PHE A 90 11.44 8.58 -4.00
N LEU A 91 10.76 7.56 -4.51
CA LEU A 91 11.40 6.33 -4.95
C LEU A 91 12.34 6.56 -6.14
N GLN A 92 11.95 7.41 -7.10
CA GLN A 92 12.79 7.75 -8.23
C GLN A 92 14.10 8.42 -7.75
N VAL A 93 14.02 9.35 -6.80
CA VAL A 93 15.21 10.01 -6.24
C VAL A 93 16.04 9.02 -5.42
N CYS A 94 15.42 8.11 -4.66
CA CYS A 94 16.14 7.02 -3.97
C CYS A 94 17.00 6.23 -4.96
N GLY A 95 16.45 5.84 -6.11
CA GLY A 95 17.20 5.10 -7.13
C GLY A 95 18.38 5.86 -7.75
N GLY A 96 18.30 7.21 -7.82
CA GLY A 96 19.35 8.06 -8.39
C GLY A 96 20.41 8.56 -7.40
N GLU A 97 20.08 8.61 -6.10
CA GLU A 97 20.93 9.14 -5.01
C GLU A 97 21.53 8.05 -4.11
N ALA A 98 21.14 6.79 -4.30
CA ALA A 98 21.54 5.65 -3.47
C ALA A 98 23.05 5.51 -3.22
N GLU A 99 23.90 5.90 -4.19
CA GLU A 99 25.36 5.83 -4.06
C GLU A 99 26.00 7.17 -3.64
N LYS A 100 25.25 8.27 -3.68
CA LYS A 100 25.79 9.64 -3.54
C LYS A 100 25.51 10.25 -2.18
N ASN A 101 24.34 9.99 -1.60
CA ASN A 101 23.91 10.60 -0.35
C ASN A 101 23.00 9.66 0.45
N MET A 102 23.59 8.93 1.38
CA MET A 102 22.90 7.95 2.21
C MET A 102 21.88 8.58 3.16
N ASP A 103 22.24 9.68 3.82
CA ASP A 103 21.33 10.37 4.74
C ASP A 103 20.08 10.87 4.01
N ARG A 104 20.26 11.36 2.78
CA ARG A 104 19.15 11.77 1.93
C ARG A 104 18.29 10.57 1.51
N THR A 105 18.91 9.45 1.18
CA THR A 105 18.19 8.21 0.83
C THR A 105 17.35 7.71 2.00
N ILE A 106 17.91 7.71 3.22
CA ILE A 106 17.19 7.37 4.45
C ILE A 106 16.00 8.33 4.67
N GLU A 107 16.21 9.64 4.51
CA GLU A 107 15.15 10.64 4.64
C GLU A 107 14.01 10.40 3.61
N LEU A 108 14.35 9.98 2.38
CA LEU A 108 13.37 9.69 1.33
C LEU A 108 12.61 8.39 1.62
N LEU A 109 13.28 7.33 2.08
CA LEU A 109 12.62 6.10 2.51
C LEU A 109 11.67 6.34 3.69
N GLN A 110 12.06 7.17 4.66
CA GLN A 110 11.17 7.58 5.75
C GLN A 110 9.94 8.34 5.23
N LYS A 111 10.08 9.17 4.19
CA LYS A 111 8.93 9.82 3.55
C LYS A 111 8.03 8.83 2.81
N CYS A 112 8.59 7.79 2.18
CA CYS A 112 7.81 6.68 1.63
C CYS A 112 6.99 5.98 2.71
N SER A 113 7.57 5.78 3.91
CA SER A 113 6.83 5.22 5.05
C SER A 113 5.68 6.14 5.49
N LEU A 114 5.90 7.47 5.53
CA LEU A 114 4.83 8.43 5.85
C LEU A 114 3.68 8.40 4.83
N VAL A 115 3.97 8.17 3.55
CA VAL A 115 2.91 7.97 2.54
C VAL A 115 2.11 6.71 2.83
N THR A 116 2.79 5.64 3.23
CA THR A 116 2.14 4.36 3.58
C THR A 116 1.26 4.52 4.82
N GLU A 117 1.71 5.25 5.84
CA GLU A 117 0.91 5.63 7.03
C GLU A 117 -0.37 6.39 6.64
N CYS A 118 -0.31 7.31 5.67
CA CYS A 118 -1.51 7.98 5.17
C CYS A 118 -2.49 6.98 4.55
N CYS A 119 -2.00 6.01 3.79
CA CYS A 119 -2.85 4.96 3.21
C CYS A 119 -3.47 4.09 4.29
N GLU A 120 -2.72 3.73 5.34
CA GLU A 120 -3.24 2.99 6.50
C GLU A 120 -4.38 3.76 7.19
N LEU A 121 -4.23 5.05 7.44
CA LEU A 121 -5.29 5.89 8.02
C LEU A 121 -6.56 5.90 7.16
N ALA A 122 -6.42 6.00 5.84
CA ALA A 122 -7.55 5.94 4.91
C ALA A 122 -8.27 4.58 4.95
N VAL A 123 -7.50 3.48 4.95
CA VAL A 123 -8.06 2.12 5.04
C VAL A 123 -8.75 1.89 6.38
N GLN A 124 -8.14 2.32 7.48
CA GLN A 124 -8.72 2.19 8.82
C GLN A 124 -10.04 2.95 8.96
N PHE A 125 -10.13 4.14 8.37
CA PHE A 125 -11.37 4.89 8.30
C PHE A 125 -12.47 4.11 7.57
N LEU A 126 -12.17 3.58 6.39
CA LEU A 126 -13.14 2.83 5.59
C LEU A 126 -13.56 1.50 6.25
N LEU A 127 -12.65 0.87 7.00
CA LEU A 127 -12.94 -0.33 7.76
C LEU A 127 -14.01 -0.12 8.85
N GLN A 128 -14.35 1.13 9.21
CA GLN A 128 -15.42 1.42 10.16
C GLN A 128 -16.82 1.33 9.53
N ALA A 129 -16.93 1.40 8.20
CA ALA A 129 -18.20 1.29 7.49
C ALA A 129 -18.49 -0.14 7.04
N GLU A 130 -19.77 -0.41 6.77
CA GLU A 130 -20.25 -1.63 6.10
C GLU A 130 -20.85 -1.27 4.73
N GLY A 131 -20.66 -2.14 3.74
CA GLY A 131 -21.30 -1.99 2.44
C GLY A 131 -20.81 -0.79 1.63
N VAL A 132 -19.50 -0.51 1.67
CA VAL A 132 -18.92 0.65 1.01
C VAL A 132 -18.95 0.44 -0.52
N ALA A 133 -19.80 1.20 -1.20
CA ALA A 133 -20.00 1.06 -2.65
C ALA A 133 -18.76 1.50 -3.44
N VAL A 134 -18.34 0.65 -4.38
CA VAL A 134 -17.13 0.85 -5.18
C VAL A 134 -17.23 2.02 -6.14
N GLU A 135 -18.44 2.34 -6.62
CA GLU A 135 -18.72 3.54 -7.44
C GLU A 135 -18.20 4.85 -6.78
N ASN A 136 -18.18 4.91 -5.45
CA ASN A 136 -17.70 6.07 -4.70
C ASN A 136 -16.18 6.01 -4.42
N ASN A 137 -15.52 4.92 -4.80
CA ASN A 137 -14.18 4.50 -4.39
C ASN A 137 -13.27 4.07 -5.55
N VAL A 138 -13.65 4.34 -6.81
CA VAL A 138 -12.88 3.95 -8.00
C VAL A 138 -11.39 4.33 -7.86
N ASN A 139 -11.10 5.47 -7.22
CA ASN A 139 -9.72 5.84 -6.92
C ASN A 139 -9.10 4.98 -5.82
N ILE A 140 -9.73 4.76 -4.65
CA ILE A 140 -9.12 4.00 -3.53
C ILE A 140 -8.72 2.57 -3.91
N ASN A 141 -9.56 1.87 -4.68
CA ASN A 141 -9.32 0.47 -5.03
C ASN A 141 -8.15 0.28 -5.99
N THR A 142 -8.10 1.09 -7.05
CA THR A 142 -6.96 1.15 -7.95
C THR A 142 -5.73 1.67 -7.21
N PHE A 143 -5.92 2.61 -6.29
CA PHE A 143 -4.83 3.34 -5.63
C PHE A 143 -4.03 2.51 -4.62
N CYS A 144 -4.66 1.83 -3.65
CA CYS A 144 -3.89 1.17 -2.59
C CYS A 144 -3.02 0.00 -3.11
N PHE A 145 -3.53 -0.83 -4.02
CA PHE A 145 -2.76 -1.96 -4.56
C PHE A 145 -1.78 -1.56 -5.66
N THR A 146 -2.22 -0.86 -6.70
CA THR A 146 -1.36 -0.60 -7.89
C THR A 146 -0.32 0.48 -7.63
N SER A 147 -0.59 1.42 -6.72
CA SER A 147 0.18 2.66 -6.63
C SER A 147 1.20 2.70 -5.48
N PHE A 148 1.06 1.84 -4.47
CA PHE A 148 2.00 1.81 -3.33
C PHE A 148 2.43 0.39 -2.98
N LEU A 149 1.47 -0.50 -2.71
CA LEU A 149 1.81 -1.84 -2.23
C LEU A 149 2.68 -2.60 -3.22
N LEU A 150 2.28 -2.67 -4.49
CA LEU A 150 3.06 -3.38 -5.48
C LEU A 150 4.44 -2.73 -5.73
N PRO A 151 4.56 -1.41 -5.96
CA PRO A 151 5.86 -0.75 -6.04
C PRO A 151 6.76 -0.98 -4.84
N ILE A 152 6.26 -0.88 -3.59
CA ILE A 152 7.05 -1.13 -2.38
C ILE A 152 7.52 -2.58 -2.34
N LEU A 153 6.60 -3.53 -2.52
CA LEU A 153 6.93 -4.96 -2.47
C LEU A 153 7.97 -5.28 -3.55
N VAL A 154 7.76 -4.85 -4.80
CA VAL A 154 8.71 -5.06 -5.91
C VAL A 154 10.07 -4.41 -5.62
N TYR A 155 10.08 -3.18 -5.11
CA TYR A 155 11.32 -2.49 -4.72
C TYR A 155 12.10 -3.27 -3.65
N CYS A 156 11.38 -3.89 -2.70
CA CYS A 156 11.95 -4.68 -1.60
C CYS A 156 12.34 -6.13 -1.98
N VAL A 157 11.81 -6.73 -3.05
CA VAL A 157 11.93 -8.18 -3.37
C VAL A 157 13.35 -8.60 -3.84
N PRO A 158 14.03 -7.89 -4.76
CA PRO A 158 15.48 -8.12 -4.96
C PRO A 158 16.32 -6.88 -5.37
N VAL A 159 15.70 -5.76 -5.73
CA VAL A 159 16.39 -4.63 -6.39
C VAL A 159 17.26 -3.84 -5.40
N CYS A 160 16.98 -3.93 -4.10
CA CYS A 160 17.78 -3.27 -3.06
C CYS A 160 19.26 -3.68 -3.06
N GLY A 161 19.58 -4.93 -3.39
CA GLY A 161 20.98 -5.37 -3.51
C GLY A 161 21.71 -4.67 -4.66
N ASP A 162 21.01 -4.45 -5.76
CA ASP A 162 21.56 -3.82 -6.97
C ASP A 162 21.56 -2.28 -6.88
N ILE A 163 20.54 -1.68 -6.23
CA ILE A 163 20.41 -0.23 -6.05
C ILE A 163 21.36 0.28 -4.97
N TYR A 164 21.47 -0.42 -3.84
CA TYR A 164 22.22 0.06 -2.68
C TYR A 164 23.59 -0.60 -2.54
N GLY A 165 23.86 -1.71 -3.25
CA GLY A 165 25.18 -2.34 -3.30
C GLY A 165 25.80 -2.56 -1.91
N SER A 166 27.01 -2.02 -1.70
CA SER A 166 27.71 -2.07 -0.41
C SER A 166 27.07 -1.24 0.70
N HIS A 167 26.16 -0.33 0.37
CA HIS A 167 25.51 0.57 1.32
C HIS A 167 24.19 0.02 1.88
N LEU A 168 23.76 -1.18 1.45
CA LEU A 168 22.51 -1.81 1.90
C LEU A 168 22.36 -1.82 3.42
N GLU A 169 23.43 -2.15 4.17
CA GLU A 169 23.39 -2.21 5.63
C GLU A 169 23.02 -0.87 6.30
N HIS A 170 23.27 0.26 5.63
CA HIS A 170 22.97 1.59 6.18
C HIS A 170 21.50 1.99 5.96
N VAL A 171 20.83 1.43 4.96
CA VAL A 171 19.40 1.70 4.66
C VAL A 171 18.48 0.56 5.06
N LYS A 172 19.05 -0.58 5.46
CA LYS A 172 18.33 -1.81 5.83
C LYS A 172 17.19 -1.57 6.80
N GLU A 173 17.41 -0.81 7.86
CA GLU A 173 16.36 -0.53 8.85
C GLU A 173 15.17 0.25 8.25
N SER A 174 15.44 1.27 7.44
CA SER A 174 14.38 2.06 6.80
C SER A 174 13.63 1.26 5.73
N LEU A 175 14.34 0.42 4.98
CA LEU A 175 13.73 -0.50 4.01
C LEU A 175 12.86 -1.55 4.70
N SER A 176 13.34 -2.13 5.81
CA SER A 176 12.59 -3.11 6.58
C SER A 176 11.34 -2.49 7.22
N ALA A 177 11.43 -1.27 7.72
CA ALA A 177 10.26 -0.54 8.22
C ALA A 177 9.23 -0.32 7.11
N LEU A 178 9.65 0.22 5.96
CA LEU A 178 8.77 0.43 4.80
C LEU A 178 8.12 -0.88 4.33
N PHE A 179 8.89 -1.97 4.32
CA PHE A 179 8.39 -3.29 3.98
C PHE A 179 7.31 -3.78 4.94
N HIS A 180 7.55 -3.69 6.25
CA HIS A 180 6.56 -4.09 7.27
C HIS A 180 5.26 -3.28 7.13
N HIS A 181 5.36 -1.97 6.92
CA HIS A 181 4.18 -1.13 6.65
C HIS A 181 3.41 -1.59 5.40
N ALA A 182 4.09 -1.96 4.32
CA ALA A 182 3.41 -2.48 3.13
C ALA A 182 2.71 -3.83 3.39
N VAL A 183 3.33 -4.74 4.16
CA VAL A 183 2.71 -6.03 4.53
C VAL A 183 1.47 -5.81 5.41
N ASP A 184 1.55 -4.91 6.37
CA ASP A 184 0.43 -4.58 7.26
C ASP A 184 -0.71 -3.90 6.50
N LEU A 185 -0.39 -2.93 5.64
CA LEU A 185 -1.36 -2.26 4.77
C LEU A 185 -2.03 -3.24 3.81
N SER A 186 -1.27 -4.17 3.20
CA SER A 186 -1.82 -5.24 2.35
C SER A 186 -2.85 -6.10 3.10
N THR A 187 -2.56 -6.44 4.35
CA THR A 187 -3.46 -7.23 5.21
C THR A 187 -4.74 -6.46 5.56
N GLN A 188 -4.60 -5.18 5.94
CA GLN A 188 -5.74 -4.30 6.24
C GLN A 188 -6.61 -4.07 5.02
N PHE A 189 -6.00 -3.82 3.85
CA PHE A 189 -6.73 -3.64 2.61
C PHE A 189 -7.45 -4.91 2.19
N THR A 190 -6.81 -6.07 2.35
CA THR A 190 -7.45 -7.37 2.11
C THR A 190 -8.69 -7.57 2.98
N THR A 191 -8.68 -7.06 4.21
CA THR A 191 -9.85 -7.06 5.08
C THR A 191 -10.92 -6.09 4.56
N LEU A 192 -10.53 -4.90 4.10
CA LEU A 192 -11.44 -3.91 3.54
C LEU A 192 -12.20 -4.44 2.32
N LEU A 193 -11.54 -5.22 1.44
CA LEU A 193 -12.17 -5.83 0.26
C LEU A 193 -13.45 -6.60 0.59
N SER A 194 -13.51 -7.28 1.73
CA SER A 194 -14.71 -8.03 2.16
C SER A 194 -15.91 -7.15 2.51
N LYS A 195 -15.69 -5.84 2.70
CA LYS A 195 -16.71 -4.84 3.04
C LYS A 195 -17.14 -3.99 1.86
N LEU A 196 -16.44 -4.12 0.73
CA LEU A 196 -16.76 -3.39 -0.49
C LEU A 196 -17.92 -4.05 -1.22
N THR A 197 -18.78 -3.25 -1.83
CA THR A 197 -19.89 -3.71 -2.67
C THR A 197 -19.66 -3.29 -4.11
N PHE A 198 -19.61 -4.28 -4.99
CA PHE A 198 -19.46 -4.10 -6.44
C PHE A 198 -20.82 -4.22 -7.10
N ASN A 199 -21.18 -3.24 -7.94
CA ASN A 199 -22.38 -3.34 -8.75
C ASN A 199 -22.09 -4.15 -10.02
N SER A 200 -22.54 -5.40 -10.07
CA SER A 200 -22.33 -6.30 -11.21
C SER A 200 -23.00 -5.86 -12.52
N PHE A 201 -23.93 -4.89 -12.46
CA PHE A 201 -24.58 -4.32 -13.65
C PHE A 201 -23.84 -3.08 -14.20
N CYS A 202 -22.82 -2.60 -13.49
CA CYS A 202 -21.98 -1.49 -13.91
C CYS A 202 -20.67 -2.06 -14.47
N ASP A 203 -20.40 -1.85 -15.77
CA ASP A 203 -19.16 -2.33 -16.40
C ASP A 203 -17.92 -1.69 -15.77
N ASP A 204 -18.00 -0.43 -15.29
CA ASP A 204 -16.88 0.23 -14.61
C ASP A 204 -16.54 -0.43 -13.27
N ASP A 205 -17.54 -0.81 -12.47
CA ASP A 205 -17.32 -1.55 -11.21
C ASP A 205 -16.74 -2.94 -11.47
N LEU A 206 -17.18 -3.59 -12.55
CA LEU A 206 -16.67 -4.90 -12.95
C LEU A 206 -15.23 -4.83 -13.44
N GLU A 207 -14.85 -3.75 -14.14
CA GLU A 207 -13.47 -3.48 -14.54
C GLU A 207 -12.58 -3.23 -13.30
N VAL A 208 -13.07 -2.45 -12.33
CA VAL A 208 -12.36 -2.27 -11.04
C VAL A 208 -12.18 -3.61 -10.32
N LEU A 209 -13.20 -4.47 -10.30
CA LEU A 209 -13.13 -5.79 -9.70
C LEU A 209 -12.09 -6.69 -10.38
N LEU A 210 -12.00 -6.66 -11.71
CA LEU A 210 -10.99 -7.39 -12.47
C LEU A 210 -9.58 -6.92 -12.13
N GLN A 211 -9.37 -5.60 -12.11
CA GLN A 211 -8.09 -5.00 -11.72
C GLN A 211 -7.71 -5.41 -10.30
N VAL A 212 -8.63 -5.35 -9.34
CA VAL A 212 -8.40 -5.82 -7.97
C VAL A 212 -7.98 -7.30 -7.94
N CYS A 213 -8.64 -8.17 -8.71
CA CYS A 213 -8.30 -9.59 -8.80
C CYS A 213 -6.88 -9.81 -9.35
N GLU A 214 -6.51 -9.12 -10.42
CA GLU A 214 -5.15 -9.17 -10.97
C GLU A 214 -4.11 -8.69 -9.95
N GLN A 215 -4.39 -7.58 -9.27
CA GLN A 215 -3.46 -7.02 -8.28
C GLN A 215 -3.28 -7.93 -7.05
N LEU A 216 -4.34 -8.62 -6.61
CA LEU A 216 -4.22 -9.60 -5.54
C LEU A 216 -3.30 -10.76 -5.95
N CYS A 217 -3.36 -11.21 -7.20
CA CYS A 217 -2.48 -12.25 -7.71
C CYS A 217 -1.01 -11.80 -7.72
N VAL A 218 -0.74 -10.60 -8.23
CA VAL A 218 0.63 -10.05 -8.25
C VAL A 218 1.15 -9.84 -6.83
N THR A 219 0.33 -9.25 -5.94
CA THR A 219 0.69 -9.01 -4.54
C THR A 219 0.99 -10.32 -3.80
N ALA A 220 0.15 -11.34 -3.96
CA ALA A 220 0.37 -12.65 -3.35
C ALA A 220 1.67 -13.29 -3.85
N THR A 221 1.95 -13.19 -5.15
CA THR A 221 3.19 -13.67 -5.76
C THR A 221 4.41 -12.95 -5.18
N SER A 222 4.36 -11.62 -5.04
CA SER A 222 5.45 -10.84 -4.43
C SER A 222 5.68 -11.23 -2.97
N LEU A 223 4.62 -11.35 -2.17
CA LEU A 223 4.70 -11.77 -0.77
C LEU A 223 5.28 -13.18 -0.62
N SER A 224 4.92 -14.09 -1.51
CA SER A 224 5.47 -15.44 -1.55
C SER A 224 6.98 -15.45 -1.80
N GLN A 225 7.45 -14.66 -2.79
CA GLN A 225 8.88 -14.49 -3.09
C GLN A 225 9.67 -13.91 -1.90
N LEU A 226 9.01 -13.13 -1.06
CA LEU A 226 9.56 -12.53 0.16
C LEU A 226 9.51 -13.46 1.38
N SER A 227 9.01 -14.70 1.23
CA SER A 227 8.74 -15.62 2.34
C SER A 227 7.68 -15.14 3.34
N GLU A 228 6.84 -14.16 2.98
CA GLU A 228 5.72 -13.67 3.80
C GLU A 228 4.47 -14.53 3.60
N ILE A 229 4.62 -15.83 3.92
CA ILE A 229 3.61 -16.86 3.64
C ILE A 229 2.26 -16.57 4.30
N ARG A 230 2.26 -16.01 5.52
CA ARG A 230 1.01 -15.71 6.23
C ARG A 230 0.20 -14.64 5.50
N CYS A 231 0.83 -13.54 5.10
CA CYS A 231 0.18 -12.48 4.34
C CYS A 231 -0.22 -12.98 2.95
N CYS A 232 0.65 -13.73 2.27
CA CYS A 232 0.36 -14.36 0.99
C CYS A 232 -0.94 -15.20 1.03
N VAL A 233 -1.11 -16.04 2.05
CA VAL A 233 -2.34 -16.84 2.23
C VAL A 233 -3.58 -15.98 2.45
N VAL A 234 -3.46 -14.87 3.19
CA VAL A 234 -4.57 -13.93 3.41
C VAL A 234 -4.99 -13.29 2.08
N VAL A 235 -4.03 -12.84 1.27
CA VAL A 235 -4.28 -12.24 -0.05
C VAL A 235 -4.92 -13.27 -1.01
N TRP A 236 -4.40 -14.50 -1.08
CA TRP A 236 -4.99 -15.57 -1.88
C TRP A 236 -6.42 -15.93 -1.44
N ARG A 237 -6.70 -15.89 -0.14
CA ARG A 237 -8.05 -16.13 0.38
C ARG A 237 -9.02 -15.04 -0.07
N ALA A 238 -8.60 -13.78 -0.07
CA ALA A 238 -9.46 -12.70 -0.56
C ALA A 238 -9.69 -12.81 -2.07
N TYR A 239 -8.65 -13.11 -2.86
CA TYR A 239 -8.79 -13.38 -4.29
C TYR A 239 -9.84 -14.47 -4.55
N THR A 240 -9.67 -15.63 -3.92
CA THR A 240 -10.60 -16.75 -4.10
C THR A 240 -12.01 -16.43 -3.63
N SER A 241 -12.16 -15.70 -2.51
CA SER A 241 -13.47 -15.24 -2.02
C SER A 241 -14.17 -14.30 -3.02
N LEU A 242 -13.46 -13.33 -3.58
CA LEU A 242 -14.01 -12.39 -4.56
C LEU A 242 -14.43 -13.10 -5.85
N VAL A 243 -13.57 -13.97 -6.38
CA VAL A 243 -13.85 -14.76 -7.59
C VAL A 243 -15.03 -15.68 -7.39
N GLN A 244 -15.16 -16.31 -6.22
CA GLN A 244 -16.31 -17.16 -5.89
C GLN A 244 -17.60 -16.36 -5.77
N HIS A 245 -17.55 -15.19 -5.12
CA HIS A 245 -18.72 -14.35 -4.90
C HIS A 245 -19.26 -13.76 -6.22
N HIS A 246 -18.38 -13.38 -7.14
CA HIS A 246 -18.70 -12.77 -8.44
C HIS A 246 -18.43 -13.71 -9.62
N HIS A 247 -18.53 -15.02 -9.41
CA HIS A 247 -18.18 -16.02 -10.43
C HIS A 247 -18.99 -15.85 -11.72
N GLY A 248 -20.28 -15.54 -11.61
CA GLY A 248 -21.16 -15.40 -12.78
C GLY A 248 -20.71 -14.29 -13.73
N GLU A 249 -20.16 -13.23 -13.18
CA GLU A 249 -19.69 -12.04 -13.89
C GLU A 249 -18.23 -12.19 -14.37
N LEU A 250 -17.40 -12.88 -13.58
CA LEU A 250 -15.96 -12.92 -13.79
C LEU A 250 -15.48 -14.12 -14.62
N VAL A 251 -16.25 -15.20 -14.72
CA VAL A 251 -15.80 -16.48 -15.34
C VAL A 251 -15.33 -16.32 -16.79
N THR A 252 -15.87 -15.37 -17.54
CA THR A 252 -15.46 -15.10 -18.93
C THR A 252 -14.43 -13.98 -19.08
N ARG A 253 -14.09 -13.28 -17.99
CA ARG A 253 -13.23 -12.09 -18.00
C ARG A 253 -11.90 -12.30 -17.27
N ILE A 254 -11.83 -13.22 -16.30
CA ILE A 254 -10.60 -13.53 -15.58
C ILE A 254 -9.68 -14.42 -16.43
N ASP A 255 -8.43 -13.98 -16.58
CA ASP A 255 -7.35 -14.84 -17.03
C ASP A 255 -6.83 -15.72 -15.87
N ILE A 256 -7.28 -16.97 -15.84
CA ILE A 256 -6.88 -17.95 -14.82
C ILE A 256 -5.40 -18.37 -14.96
N SER A 257 -4.76 -18.10 -16.09
CA SER A 257 -3.33 -18.37 -16.24
C SER A 257 -2.47 -17.51 -15.31
N VAL A 258 -2.93 -16.29 -14.99
CA VAL A 258 -2.25 -15.33 -14.11
C VAL A 258 -2.08 -15.88 -12.69
N PRO A 259 -3.11 -16.40 -11.99
CA PRO A 259 -2.92 -17.03 -10.69
C PRO A 259 -2.29 -18.42 -10.76
N LEU A 260 -2.55 -19.22 -11.80
CA LEU A 260 -2.06 -20.60 -11.86
C LEU A 260 -0.55 -20.69 -12.08
N THR A 261 0.00 -19.84 -12.95
CA THR A 261 1.44 -19.87 -13.30
C THR A 261 2.35 -19.73 -12.08
N PRO A 262 2.20 -18.71 -11.20
CA PRO A 262 3.02 -18.58 -10.01
C PRO A 262 2.77 -19.71 -9.01
N LEU A 263 1.53 -20.15 -8.80
CA LEU A 263 1.22 -21.26 -7.88
C LEU A 263 1.84 -22.59 -8.31
N VAL A 264 1.78 -22.91 -9.61
CA VAL A 264 2.41 -24.12 -10.15
C VAL A 264 3.93 -24.05 -9.99
N LYS A 265 4.52 -22.87 -10.22
CA LYS A 265 5.95 -22.65 -9.99
C LYS A 265 6.32 -22.85 -8.51
N GLU A 266 5.57 -22.28 -7.59
CA GLU A 266 5.81 -22.44 -6.14
C GLU A 266 5.72 -23.90 -5.69
N ILE A 267 4.71 -24.64 -6.18
CA ILE A 267 4.58 -26.08 -5.87
C ILE A 267 5.79 -26.85 -6.41
N LYS A 268 6.19 -26.58 -7.66
CA LYS A 268 7.35 -27.23 -8.27
C LYS A 268 8.63 -26.92 -7.48
N ASP A 269 8.89 -25.66 -7.18
CA ASP A 269 10.07 -25.22 -6.44
C ASP A 269 10.11 -25.85 -5.03
N GLY A 270 8.95 -25.95 -4.38
CA GLY A 270 8.81 -26.63 -3.08
C GLY A 270 9.08 -28.14 -3.16
N LEU A 271 8.62 -28.82 -4.21
CA LEU A 271 8.90 -30.24 -4.44
C LEU A 271 10.39 -30.50 -4.73
N ASP A 272 11.00 -29.66 -5.56
CA ASP A 272 12.43 -29.73 -5.89
C ASP A 272 13.28 -29.53 -4.63
N LEU A 273 12.90 -28.60 -3.74
CA LEU A 273 13.55 -28.39 -2.46
C LEU A 273 13.46 -29.65 -1.58
N ILE A 274 12.27 -30.24 -1.42
CA ILE A 274 12.08 -31.46 -0.62
C ILE A 274 12.92 -32.62 -1.18
N ALA A 275 12.95 -32.78 -2.51
CA ALA A 275 13.72 -33.82 -3.18
C ALA A 275 15.24 -33.66 -2.99
N SER A 276 15.72 -32.43 -2.78
CA SER A 276 17.14 -32.13 -2.55
C SER A 276 17.65 -32.46 -1.13
N ILE A 277 16.75 -32.76 -0.18
CA ILE A 277 17.13 -33.05 1.22
C ILE A 277 17.68 -34.49 1.32
N PRO A 278 18.96 -34.69 1.68
CA PRO A 278 19.55 -36.02 1.74
C PRO A 278 18.93 -36.90 2.85
N VAL A 279 18.53 -38.12 2.46
CA VAL A 279 17.78 -39.12 3.26
C VAL A 279 18.45 -39.52 4.60
N LYS A 280 19.72 -39.17 4.83
CA LYS A 280 20.43 -39.47 6.09
C LYS A 280 20.10 -38.54 7.26
N ASN A 281 19.37 -37.44 7.03
CA ASN A 281 18.98 -36.48 8.07
C ASN A 281 17.47 -36.49 8.39
N VAL A 282 16.78 -37.62 8.15
CA VAL A 282 15.36 -37.76 8.53
C VAL A 282 15.25 -38.08 10.02
N THR A 283 15.72 -37.18 10.87
CA THR A 283 15.09 -37.00 12.19
C THR A 283 13.78 -36.29 11.87
N MET A 284 12.65 -36.98 12.04
CA MET A 284 11.30 -36.47 11.75
C MET A 284 11.23 -34.94 11.77
N VAL A 285 11.05 -34.34 10.59
CA VAL A 285 10.56 -32.98 10.48
C VAL A 285 9.18 -33.01 11.11
N ARG A 286 9.10 -32.70 12.41
CA ARG A 286 7.84 -32.47 13.13
C ARG A 286 7.19 -31.28 12.44
N PHE A 287 6.22 -31.57 11.57
CA PHE A 287 5.22 -30.62 11.12
C PHE A 287 4.34 -30.25 12.32
N ILE A 288 4.86 -29.38 13.18
CA ILE A 288 4.10 -28.67 14.21
C ILE A 288 4.38 -27.18 13.98
N SER A 289 3.34 -26.46 13.55
CA SER A 289 3.24 -25.00 13.43
C SER A 289 3.77 -24.28 14.70
N PRO A 290 4.30 -23.01 14.68
CA PRO A 290 4.06 -21.92 13.74
C PRO A 290 5.31 -21.15 13.25
N HIS A 291 6.49 -21.76 13.28
CA HIS A 291 7.77 -21.09 12.96
C HIS A 291 8.49 -21.59 11.70
N ILE A 292 7.77 -22.16 10.72
CA ILE A 292 8.36 -22.39 9.40
C ILE A 292 8.48 -21.02 8.71
N ARG A 293 9.58 -20.31 8.99
CA ARG A 293 10.23 -19.45 8.01
C ARG A 293 10.65 -20.41 6.89
N VAL A 294 9.81 -20.55 5.87
CA VAL A 294 10.26 -21.12 4.61
C VAL A 294 11.35 -20.17 4.16
N GLN A 295 12.60 -20.58 4.28
CA GLN A 295 13.71 -19.83 3.72
C GLN A 295 13.62 -19.95 2.20
N TYR A 296 12.70 -19.20 1.57
CA TYR A 296 12.94 -18.69 0.22
C TYR A 296 13.95 -17.57 0.37
N THR A 297 15.18 -17.92 0.77
CA THR A 297 16.26 -16.95 0.79
C THR A 297 16.69 -16.74 -0.65
N SER A 298 16.06 -15.78 -1.31
CA SER A 298 16.86 -14.86 -2.11
C SER A 298 18.02 -14.41 -1.21
N PRO A 299 19.30 -14.60 -1.61
CA PRO A 299 20.46 -14.23 -0.80
C PRO A 299 20.44 -12.76 -0.33
N ILE A 300 19.62 -11.93 -0.98
CA ILE A 300 19.39 -10.52 -0.69
C ILE A 300 18.32 -10.36 0.41
N VAL A 301 17.21 -11.10 0.35
CA VAL A 301 16.15 -11.09 1.38
C VAL A 301 16.70 -11.60 2.72
N SER A 302 17.58 -12.61 2.72
CA SER A 302 18.25 -13.04 3.96
C SER A 302 19.19 -11.97 4.55
N LYS A 303 19.74 -11.06 3.73
CA LYS A 303 20.61 -9.98 4.21
C LYS A 303 19.83 -8.76 4.68
N ILE A 304 18.60 -8.56 4.20
CA ILE A 304 17.75 -7.41 4.57
C ILE A 304 16.90 -7.72 5.81
N PHE A 305 16.44 -8.96 5.98
CA PHE A 305 15.44 -9.32 6.99
C PHE A 305 15.95 -10.24 8.11
N TYR A 306 17.24 -10.59 8.09
CA TYR A 306 17.96 -11.36 9.13
C TYR A 306 19.33 -10.75 9.41
#